data_AF-A0A3A2ZWH2-F1
#
_entry.id   AF-A0A3A2ZWH2-F1
#
_cell.length_a   1.000
_cell.length_b   1.000
_cell.length_c   1.000
_cell.angle_alpha   90.00
_cell.angle_beta   90.00
_cell.angle_gamma   90.00
#
_symmetry.space_group_name_H-M   'P 1'
#
loop_
_entity.id
_entity.type
_entity.pdbx_description
1 polymer ?
#
loop_
_entity_poly.entity_id
_entity_poly.type
_entity_poly.pdbx_seq_one_letter_code
_entity_poly.pdbx_strand_id
1 'polypeptide(L)'
;MPPLEVAELGCVFGYIYEKYTEPYNEIADSLAQYGRVSMDSIPQDLQIPAGCIQCDATDLTMRADENLDTLASMGPIFLYRFLHRESALDRRNLILANARPSLGSLPDICPGSDGSLPLLHPADRSNFGDHIDGLKRFLATLPRSERPNLLCDSYFLCFYDGSDAFEEIFDVQLGSALWRWGYALWEDERLQEWNPPIDYVTAFNCR
;
A
#
# COMPACT_ATOMS: atom_id res chain seq x y z
N MET A 1 11.80 -10.47 -6.53
CA MET A 1 12.31 -9.20 -5.95
C MET A 1 12.84 -9.50 -4.55
N PRO A 2 13.95 -8.92 -4.08
CA PRO A 2 14.40 -9.10 -2.69
C PRO A 2 13.29 -8.71 -1.71
N PRO A 3 13.08 -9.46 -0.60
CA PRO A 3 12.01 -9.20 0.37
C PRO A 3 11.98 -7.76 0.91
N LEU A 4 13.16 -7.15 1.06
CA LEU A 4 13.24 -5.77 1.56
C LEU A 4 12.67 -4.76 0.56
N GLU A 5 12.99 -4.88 -0.72
CA GLU A 5 12.43 -4.01 -1.77
C GLU A 5 10.91 -4.15 -1.85
N VAL A 6 10.39 -5.37 -1.63
CA VAL A 6 8.94 -5.58 -1.54
C VAL A 6 8.35 -4.85 -0.34
N ALA A 7 8.97 -4.95 0.83
CA ALA A 7 8.51 -4.26 2.01
C ALA A 7 8.56 -2.73 1.83
N GLU A 8 9.59 -2.20 1.17
CA GLU A 8 9.69 -0.78 0.82
C GLU A 8 8.54 -0.35 -0.10
N LEU A 9 8.34 -1.05 -1.22
CA LEU A 9 7.25 -0.77 -2.16
C LEU A 9 5.87 -0.89 -1.50
N GLY A 10 5.68 -1.94 -0.70
CA GLY A 10 4.47 -2.17 0.06
C GLY A 10 4.19 -1.06 1.06
N CYS A 11 5.21 -0.60 1.79
CA CYS A 11 5.07 0.53 2.69
C CYS A 11 4.77 1.84 1.95
N VAL A 12 5.36 2.09 0.77
CA VAL A 12 5.01 3.26 -0.06
C VAL A 12 3.55 3.16 -0.50
N PHE A 13 3.12 1.99 -0.93
CA PHE A 13 1.74 1.72 -1.31
C PHE A 13 0.79 1.99 -0.13
N GLY A 14 1.07 1.45 1.05
CA GLY A 14 0.27 1.68 2.27
C GLY A 14 0.19 3.16 2.65
N TYR A 15 1.30 3.90 2.56
CA TYR A 15 1.30 5.35 2.77
C TYR A 15 0.38 6.08 1.78
N ILE A 16 0.45 5.74 0.49
CA ILE A 16 -0.40 6.36 -0.54
C ILE A 16 -1.86 6.00 -0.33
N TYR A 17 -2.15 4.74 0.00
CA TYR A 17 -3.49 4.26 0.33
C TYR A 17 -4.12 5.12 1.44
N GLU A 18 -3.42 5.29 2.56
CA GLU A 18 -3.91 6.10 3.69
C GLU A 18 -4.18 7.57 3.29
N LYS A 19 -3.41 8.12 2.34
CA LYS A 19 -3.65 9.48 1.85
C LYS A 19 -4.89 9.62 0.98
N TYR A 20 -5.43 8.53 0.46
CA TYR A 20 -6.71 8.53 -0.26
C TYR A 20 -7.92 8.22 0.62
N THR A 21 -7.74 7.49 1.72
CA THR A 21 -8.86 6.95 2.53
C THR A 21 -9.88 8.02 2.92
N GLU A 22 -9.46 9.10 3.57
CA GLU A 22 -10.39 10.15 4.04
C GLU A 22 -11.08 10.85 2.86
N PRO A 23 -10.37 11.41 1.85
CA PRO A 23 -11.03 12.02 0.71
C PRO A 23 -11.95 11.08 -0.08
N TYR A 24 -11.58 9.81 -0.20
CA TYR A 24 -12.40 8.80 -0.84
C TYR A 24 -13.72 8.60 -0.08
N ASN A 25 -13.64 8.43 1.24
CA ASN A 25 -14.81 8.22 2.09
C ASN A 25 -15.75 9.42 2.06
N GLU A 26 -15.24 10.66 2.09
CA GLU A 26 -16.06 11.87 1.94
C GLU A 26 -16.88 11.86 0.65
N ILE A 27 -16.28 11.44 -0.47
CA ILE A 27 -16.95 11.36 -1.76
C ILE A 27 -17.96 10.21 -1.79
N ALA A 28 -17.57 9.05 -1.26
CA ALA A 28 -18.43 7.88 -1.19
C ALA A 28 -19.68 8.17 -0.36
N ASP A 29 -19.54 8.79 0.81
CA ASP A 29 -20.65 9.17 1.69
C ASP A 29 -21.56 10.21 1.03
N SER A 30 -20.96 11.18 0.33
CA SER A 30 -21.68 12.21 -0.42
C SER A 30 -22.56 11.61 -1.53
N LEU A 31 -22.18 10.49 -2.13
CA LEU A 31 -23.01 9.79 -3.11
C LEU A 31 -23.98 8.81 -2.43
N ALA A 32 -23.54 8.09 -1.40
CA ALA A 32 -24.33 7.08 -0.72
C ALA A 32 -25.61 7.64 -0.08
N GLN A 33 -25.65 8.94 0.26
CA GLN A 33 -26.86 9.60 0.76
C GLN A 33 -28.06 9.53 -0.20
N TYR A 34 -27.83 9.35 -1.50
CA TYR A 34 -28.88 9.19 -2.51
C TYR A 34 -29.45 7.76 -2.56
N GLY A 35 -28.86 6.83 -1.82
CA GLY A 35 -29.23 5.41 -1.83
C GLY A 35 -28.89 4.74 -3.16
N ARG A 36 -29.50 3.59 -3.42
CA ARG A 36 -29.22 2.78 -4.60
C ARG A 36 -29.98 3.30 -5.83
N VAL A 37 -29.56 4.44 -6.35
CA VAL A 37 -30.10 5.08 -7.54
C VAL A 37 -29.05 5.14 -8.65
N SER A 38 -29.51 5.10 -9.90
CA SER A 38 -28.63 5.32 -11.06
C SER A 38 -27.95 6.69 -10.95
N MET A 39 -26.69 6.77 -11.38
CA MET A 39 -25.95 8.03 -11.45
C MET A 39 -26.59 9.07 -12.37
N ASP A 40 -27.46 8.65 -13.30
CA ASP A 40 -28.23 9.58 -14.14
C ASP A 40 -29.39 10.27 -13.38
N SER A 41 -29.77 9.74 -12.22
CA SER A 41 -30.88 10.25 -11.40
C SER A 41 -30.44 11.25 -10.34
N ILE A 42 -29.13 11.48 -10.18
CA ILE A 42 -28.61 12.50 -9.25
C ILE A 42 -28.67 13.90 -9.88
N PRO A 43 -28.67 14.98 -9.06
CA PRO A 43 -28.69 16.35 -9.54
C PRO A 43 -27.59 16.64 -10.58
N GLN A 44 -27.91 17.44 -11.60
CA GLN A 44 -27.04 17.66 -12.76
C GLN A 44 -25.69 18.29 -12.39
N ASP A 45 -25.65 19.14 -11.37
CA ASP A 45 -24.45 19.73 -10.80
C ASP A 45 -23.57 18.72 -10.06
N LEU A 46 -24.13 17.56 -9.71
CA LEU A 46 -23.45 16.47 -9.01
C LEU A 46 -23.19 15.26 -9.90
N GLN A 47 -23.59 15.31 -11.18
CA GLN A 47 -23.32 14.25 -12.14
C GLN A 47 -21.84 13.93 -12.25
N ILE A 48 -21.54 12.66 -12.47
CA ILE A 48 -20.18 12.16 -12.61
C ILE A 48 -19.61 12.50 -13.98
N PRO A 49 -18.28 12.61 -14.11
CA PRO A 49 -17.64 12.80 -15.40
C PRO A 49 -17.96 11.67 -16.39
N ALA A 50 -17.95 11.97 -17.69
CA ALA A 50 -18.05 10.96 -18.73
C ALA A 50 -16.89 9.93 -18.62
N GLY A 51 -17.19 8.65 -18.83
CA GLY A 51 -16.20 7.57 -18.79
C GLY A 51 -15.92 6.97 -17.40
N CYS A 52 -16.66 7.40 -16.38
CA CYS A 52 -16.71 6.73 -15.08
C CYS A 52 -17.43 5.36 -15.21
N ILE A 53 -17.11 4.43 -14.31
CA ILE A 53 -17.73 3.08 -14.31
C ILE A 53 -18.75 2.87 -13.19
N GLN A 54 -18.89 3.85 -12.28
CA GLN A 54 -19.87 3.84 -11.22
C GLN A 54 -21.26 3.89 -11.88
N CYS A 55 -22.04 2.84 -11.64
CA CYS A 55 -23.38 2.63 -12.15
C CYS A 55 -24.44 3.22 -11.19
N ASP A 56 -24.21 3.10 -9.88
CA ASP A 56 -25.10 3.63 -8.85
C ASP A 56 -24.35 4.39 -7.74
N ALA A 57 -25.11 5.18 -6.97
CA ALA A 57 -24.54 6.08 -5.96
C ALA A 57 -23.94 5.37 -4.75
N THR A 58 -24.08 4.05 -4.65
CA THR A 58 -23.48 3.22 -3.59
C THR A 58 -22.24 2.44 -4.03
N ASP A 59 -21.89 2.47 -5.32
CA ASP A 59 -20.79 1.66 -5.88
C ASP A 59 -19.43 1.93 -5.23
N LEU A 60 -19.14 3.19 -4.87
CA LEU A 60 -17.88 3.53 -4.19
C LEU A 60 -17.83 2.91 -2.79
N THR A 61 -18.90 3.00 -2.02
CA THR A 61 -18.98 2.40 -0.68
C THR A 61 -18.90 0.88 -0.75
N MET A 62 -19.58 0.26 -1.72
CA MET A 62 -19.61 -1.20 -1.88
C MET A 62 -18.25 -1.81 -2.27
N ARG A 63 -17.35 -1.02 -2.86
CA ARG A 63 -16.07 -1.48 -3.40
C ARG A 63 -14.89 -0.62 -2.91
N ALA A 64 -14.98 -0.17 -1.66
CA ALA A 64 -14.04 0.79 -1.10
C ALA A 64 -12.60 0.26 -1.15
N ASP A 65 -12.39 -0.97 -0.69
CA ASP A 65 -11.07 -1.59 -0.62
C ASP A 65 -10.45 -1.72 -2.04
N GLU A 66 -11.18 -2.27 -3.01
CA GLU A 66 -10.62 -2.47 -4.36
C GLU A 66 -10.36 -1.15 -5.10
N ASN A 67 -11.20 -0.15 -4.85
CA ASN A 67 -11.03 1.17 -5.43
C ASN A 67 -9.84 1.93 -4.81
N LEU A 68 -9.66 1.85 -3.49
CA LEU A 68 -8.54 2.46 -2.80
C LEU A 68 -7.22 1.80 -3.20
N ASP A 69 -7.19 0.47 -3.33
CA ASP A 69 -6.04 -0.26 -3.85
C ASP A 69 -5.64 0.23 -5.24
N THR A 70 -6.64 0.40 -6.12
CA THR A 70 -6.41 0.91 -7.47
C THR A 70 -5.83 2.33 -7.46
N LEU A 71 -6.37 3.22 -6.61
CA LEU A 71 -5.88 4.59 -6.48
C LEU A 71 -4.44 4.62 -5.94
N ALA A 72 -4.13 3.77 -4.96
CA ALA A 72 -2.79 3.64 -4.39
C ALA A 72 -1.78 3.11 -5.43
N SER A 73 -2.19 2.15 -6.25
CA SER A 73 -1.40 1.60 -7.36
C SER A 73 -1.06 2.60 -8.45
N MET A 74 -1.76 3.73 -8.55
CA MET A 74 -1.38 4.81 -9.47
C MET A 74 -0.10 5.55 -9.05
N GLY A 75 0.35 5.33 -7.82
CA GLY A 75 1.65 5.78 -7.35
C GLY A 75 1.73 7.27 -6.98
N PRO A 76 2.93 7.73 -6.58
CA PRO A 76 3.12 9.03 -5.94
C PRO A 76 2.87 10.21 -6.87
N ILE A 77 3.08 10.07 -8.19
CA ILE A 77 2.81 11.14 -9.15
C ILE A 77 1.31 11.45 -9.22
N PHE A 78 0.47 10.41 -9.20
CA PHE A 78 -0.97 10.58 -9.20
C PHE A 78 -1.44 11.20 -7.89
N LEU A 79 -0.92 10.73 -6.75
CA LEU A 79 -1.18 11.33 -5.44
C LEU A 79 -0.78 12.81 -5.38
N TYR A 80 0.41 13.15 -5.86
CA TYR A 80 0.85 14.54 -5.95
C TYR A 80 -0.16 15.39 -6.74
N ARG A 81 -0.56 14.92 -7.93
CA ARG A 81 -1.54 15.63 -8.77
C ARG A 81 -2.90 15.78 -8.10
N PHE A 82 -3.34 14.79 -7.32
CA PHE A 82 -4.58 14.83 -6.55
C PHE A 82 -4.51 15.86 -5.42
N LEU A 83 -3.47 15.79 -4.57
CA LEU A 83 -3.30 16.67 -3.41
C LEU A 83 -3.13 18.14 -3.80
N HIS A 84 -2.60 18.41 -4.99
CA HIS A 84 -2.41 19.77 -5.51
C HIS A 84 -3.61 20.33 -6.29
N ARG A 85 -4.76 19.63 -6.29
CA ARG A 85 -6.01 20.20 -6.83
C ARG A 85 -6.66 21.12 -5.81
N GLU A 86 -6.84 22.37 -6.19
CA GLU A 86 -7.52 23.38 -5.38
C GLU A 86 -9.04 23.10 -5.27
N SER A 87 -9.66 22.71 -6.38
CA SER A 87 -11.10 22.44 -6.45
C SER A 87 -11.46 21.09 -5.84
N ALA A 88 -12.39 21.09 -4.89
CA ALA A 88 -12.99 19.87 -4.34
C ALA A 88 -13.71 19.05 -5.43
N LEU A 89 -14.34 19.72 -6.40
CA LEU A 89 -15.00 19.07 -7.53
C LEU A 89 -13.99 18.34 -8.43
N ASP A 90 -12.81 18.92 -8.66
CA ASP A 90 -11.76 18.30 -9.47
C ASP A 90 -11.19 17.06 -8.76
N ARG A 91 -10.99 17.13 -7.44
CA ARG A 91 -10.58 15.98 -6.62
C ARG A 91 -11.60 14.84 -6.70
N ARG A 92 -12.89 15.17 -6.54
CA ARG A 92 -14.00 14.23 -6.69
C ARG A 92 -13.98 13.54 -8.04
N ASN A 93 -13.90 14.33 -9.11
CA ASN A 93 -13.92 13.83 -10.48
C ASN A 93 -12.70 12.95 -10.79
N LEU A 94 -11.54 13.27 -10.23
CA LEU A 94 -10.33 12.50 -10.39
C LEU A 94 -10.44 11.13 -9.68
N ILE A 95 -11.03 11.07 -8.48
CA ILE A 95 -11.33 9.78 -7.82
C ILE A 95 -12.33 8.97 -8.63
N LEU A 96 -13.47 9.56 -9.03
CA LEU A 96 -14.51 8.85 -9.78
C LEU A 96 -14.00 8.26 -11.11
N ALA A 97 -13.17 9.00 -11.84
CA ALA A 97 -12.64 8.55 -13.12
C ALA A 97 -11.64 7.39 -12.98
N ASN A 98 -11.01 7.22 -11.82
CA ASN A 98 -9.87 6.33 -11.62
C ASN A 98 -10.10 5.20 -10.60
N ALA A 99 -11.08 5.34 -9.70
CA ALA A 99 -11.52 4.30 -8.78
C ALA A 99 -12.12 3.15 -9.59
N ARG A 100 -11.39 2.01 -9.66
CA ARG A 100 -11.86 0.82 -10.35
C ARG A 100 -11.68 -0.43 -9.50
N PRO A 101 -12.58 -1.41 -9.57
CA PRO A 101 -12.55 -2.57 -8.67
C PRO A 101 -11.69 -3.73 -9.17
N SER A 102 -10.77 -3.53 -10.12
CA SER A 102 -10.18 -4.65 -10.89
C SER A 102 -8.69 -4.53 -11.20
N LEU A 103 -7.90 -3.85 -10.37
CA LEU A 103 -6.45 -3.87 -10.49
C LEU A 103 -5.87 -4.57 -9.26
N GLY A 104 -5.43 -5.82 -9.46
CA GLY A 104 -4.57 -6.48 -8.48
C GLY A 104 -3.32 -5.63 -8.30
N SER A 105 -3.14 -5.12 -7.08
CA SER A 105 -1.97 -4.31 -6.72
C SER A 105 -0.86 -5.26 -6.31
N LEU A 106 0.34 -5.09 -6.88
CA LEU A 106 1.52 -5.93 -6.60
C LEU A 106 1.24 -7.44 -6.81
N PRO A 107 1.08 -7.91 -8.06
CA PRO A 107 0.80 -9.33 -8.34
C PRO A 107 1.87 -10.21 -7.70
N ASP A 108 1.45 -11.35 -7.13
CA ASP A 108 2.25 -12.34 -6.41
C ASP A 108 3.74 -12.21 -6.75
N ILE A 109 4.46 -11.54 -5.84
CA ILE A 109 5.87 -11.18 -6.05
C ILE A 109 6.77 -12.42 -5.94
N CYS A 110 6.15 -13.58 -5.67
CA CYS A 110 6.75 -14.89 -5.77
C CYS A 110 7.22 -15.12 -7.22
N PRO A 111 8.50 -15.40 -7.46
CA PRO A 111 8.84 -16.11 -8.69
C PRO A 111 7.98 -17.38 -8.70
N GLY A 112 7.31 -17.67 -9.82
CA GLY A 112 6.57 -18.93 -9.95
C GLY A 112 7.47 -20.13 -9.68
N SER A 113 6.89 -21.33 -9.70
CA SER A 113 7.54 -22.64 -9.44
C SER A 113 8.87 -22.89 -10.15
N ASP A 114 9.20 -22.07 -11.16
CA ASP A 114 10.27 -22.26 -12.11
C ASP A 114 11.57 -21.52 -11.72
N GLY A 115 11.59 -20.84 -10.57
CA GLY A 115 12.81 -20.31 -9.96
C GLY A 115 12.95 -18.80 -10.01
N SER A 116 13.72 -18.29 -9.03
CA SER A 116 13.99 -16.87 -8.82
C SER A 116 14.53 -16.18 -10.08
N LEU A 117 13.93 -15.05 -10.45
CA LEU A 117 14.51 -14.16 -11.44
C LEU A 117 15.91 -13.73 -10.93
N PRO A 118 16.98 -13.86 -11.74
CA PRO A 118 18.31 -13.48 -11.31
C PRO A 118 18.31 -11.98 -10.97
N LEU A 119 18.78 -11.64 -9.77
CA LEU A 119 19.00 -10.25 -9.41
C LEU A 119 20.07 -9.68 -10.36
N LEU A 120 19.73 -8.59 -11.03
CA LEU A 120 20.65 -7.85 -11.89
C LEU A 120 21.23 -6.68 -11.13
N HIS A 121 22.42 -6.23 -11.53
CA HIS A 121 23.02 -5.01 -10.98
C HIS A 121 22.07 -3.81 -11.13
N PRO A 122 21.82 -3.01 -10.06
CA PRO A 122 22.47 -3.03 -8.75
C PRO A 122 21.78 -3.87 -7.64
N ALA A 123 20.64 -4.52 -7.92
CA ALA A 123 19.87 -5.29 -6.94
C ALA A 123 20.62 -6.53 -6.42
N ASP A 124 21.58 -7.05 -7.21
CA ASP A 124 22.51 -8.10 -6.81
C ASP A 124 23.36 -7.75 -5.56
N ARG A 125 23.55 -6.46 -5.27
CA ARG A 125 24.25 -5.97 -4.06
C ARG A 125 23.49 -6.30 -2.78
N SER A 126 22.18 -6.45 -2.89
CA SER A 126 21.29 -6.84 -1.79
C SER A 126 21.04 -8.35 -1.77
N ASN A 127 21.87 -9.15 -2.46
CA ASN A 127 21.78 -10.59 -2.37
C ASN A 127 22.37 -11.09 -1.04
N PHE A 128 21.50 -11.45 -0.12
CA PHE A 128 21.84 -11.96 1.21
C PHE A 128 21.55 -13.46 1.37
N GLY A 129 21.28 -14.17 0.26
CA GLY A 129 20.89 -15.57 0.23
C GLY A 129 19.41 -15.81 0.55
N ASP A 130 19.04 -17.08 0.71
CA ASP A 130 17.65 -17.54 0.76
C ASP A 130 17.09 -17.66 2.18
N HIS A 131 17.64 -16.93 3.17
CA HIS A 131 17.24 -17.04 4.58
C HIS A 131 17.20 -15.68 5.30
N ILE A 132 16.30 -15.56 6.27
CA ILE A 132 16.12 -14.33 7.08
C ILE A 132 17.39 -13.93 7.86
N ASP A 133 18.20 -14.89 8.29
CA ASP A 133 19.49 -14.64 8.95
C ASP A 133 20.53 -14.06 7.99
N GLY A 134 20.40 -14.34 6.69
CA GLY A 134 21.14 -13.65 5.65
C GLY A 134 20.80 -12.17 5.63
N LEU A 135 19.51 -11.85 5.55
CA LEU A 135 19.02 -10.46 5.58
C LEU A 135 19.46 -9.73 6.87
N LYS A 136 19.28 -10.34 8.04
CA LYS A 136 19.70 -9.76 9.33
C LYS A 136 21.19 -9.43 9.35
N ARG A 137 22.05 -10.35 8.88
CA ARG A 137 23.50 -10.11 8.79
C ARG A 137 23.82 -9.00 7.79
N PHE A 138 23.18 -8.99 6.62
CA PHE A 138 23.36 -7.94 5.62
C PHE A 138 23.00 -6.57 6.18
N LEU A 139 21.82 -6.42 6.79
CA LEU A 139 21.38 -5.17 7.41
C LEU A 139 22.35 -4.70 8.51
N ALA A 140 22.95 -5.63 9.26
CA ALA A 140 23.95 -5.29 10.28
C ALA A 140 25.26 -4.73 9.69
N THR A 141 25.54 -4.95 8.40
CA THR A 141 26.70 -4.37 7.71
C THR A 141 26.46 -2.95 7.20
N LEU A 142 25.21 -2.53 7.09
CA LEU A 142 24.84 -1.23 6.53
C LEU A 142 24.89 -0.12 7.60
N PRO A 143 25.25 1.12 7.22
CA PRO A 143 25.08 2.28 8.10
C PRO A 143 23.60 2.51 8.41
N ARG A 144 23.29 3.19 9.52
CA ARG A 144 21.89 3.37 9.97
C ARG A 144 21.01 4.06 8.92
N SER A 145 21.56 5.01 8.15
CA SER A 145 20.89 5.71 7.05
C SER A 145 20.50 4.81 5.87
N GLU A 146 21.07 3.62 5.76
CA GLU A 146 20.78 2.64 4.72
C GLU A 146 19.99 1.43 5.26
N ARG A 147 19.56 1.49 6.52
CA ARG A 147 18.77 0.44 7.16
C ARG A 147 17.30 0.86 7.24
N PRO A 148 16.38 -0.11 7.22
CA PRO A 148 15.01 0.12 7.66
C PRO A 148 14.95 0.71 9.06
N ASN A 149 13.85 1.41 9.35
CA ASN A 149 13.67 2.07 10.64
C ASN A 149 13.52 1.07 11.80
N LEU A 150 13.47 1.58 13.03
CA LEU A 150 13.45 0.77 14.27
C LEU A 150 12.31 -0.25 14.32
N LEU A 151 11.22 -0.07 13.56
CA LEU A 151 10.10 -1.02 13.56
C LEU A 151 10.34 -2.25 12.69
N CYS A 152 11.31 -2.24 11.78
CA CYS A 152 11.57 -3.38 10.91
C CYS A 152 11.87 -4.65 11.72
N ASP A 153 12.63 -4.51 12.81
CA ASP A 153 12.92 -5.62 13.71
C ASP A 153 11.64 -6.14 14.38
N SER A 154 10.76 -5.23 14.82
CA SER A 154 9.51 -5.56 15.53
C SER A 154 8.39 -6.08 14.63
N TYR A 155 8.39 -5.73 13.34
CA TYR A 155 7.25 -5.99 12.43
C TYR A 155 7.58 -7.00 11.33
N PHE A 156 8.80 -6.96 10.80
CA PHE A 156 9.19 -7.75 9.64
C PHE A 156 10.13 -8.90 10.01
N LEU A 157 11.09 -8.67 10.91
CA LEU A 157 12.13 -9.65 11.24
C LEU A 157 11.82 -10.52 12.47
N CYS A 158 10.70 -10.29 13.16
CA CYS A 158 10.35 -10.94 14.43
C CYS A 158 9.61 -12.28 14.29
N PHE A 159 9.02 -12.61 13.14
CA PHE A 159 8.15 -13.79 12.98
C PHE A 159 8.84 -15.11 12.64
N TYR A 160 10.14 -15.09 12.31
CA TYR A 160 10.77 -16.22 11.65
C TYR A 160 11.96 -16.76 12.46
N ASP A 161 11.71 -17.84 13.21
CA ASP A 161 12.71 -18.72 13.83
C ASP A 161 12.78 -20.12 13.16
N GLY A 162 11.88 -20.40 12.19
CA GLY A 162 11.83 -21.64 11.42
C GLY A 162 12.80 -21.67 10.23
N SER A 163 13.31 -22.86 9.89
CA SER A 163 14.30 -23.08 8.82
C SER A 163 13.76 -22.94 7.39
N ASP A 164 12.43 -22.98 7.21
CA ASP A 164 11.76 -23.00 5.90
C ASP A 164 11.25 -21.61 5.48
N ALA A 165 11.74 -20.56 6.16
CA ALA A 165 11.11 -19.25 6.28
C ALA A 165 11.00 -18.44 4.98
N PHE A 166 11.78 -18.67 3.92
CA PHE A 166 11.89 -17.65 2.88
C PHE A 166 10.73 -17.66 1.88
N GLU A 167 10.34 -18.83 1.35
CA GLU A 167 9.14 -18.95 0.51
C GLU A 167 7.86 -18.66 1.33
N GLU A 168 7.80 -19.08 2.59
CA GLU A 168 6.69 -18.73 3.49
C GLU A 168 6.64 -17.23 3.83
N ILE A 169 7.77 -16.51 3.88
CA ILE A 169 7.80 -15.04 3.99
C ILE A 169 7.09 -14.41 2.78
N PHE A 170 7.29 -14.96 1.58
CA PHE A 170 6.63 -14.50 0.36
C PHE A 170 5.14 -14.87 0.33
N ASP A 171 4.77 -16.07 0.77
CA ASP A 171 3.38 -16.57 0.75
C ASP A 171 2.49 -16.02 1.88
N VAL A 172 3.06 -15.71 3.06
CA VAL A 172 2.31 -15.21 4.24
C VAL A 172 2.24 -13.67 4.25
N GLN A 173 2.38 -13.05 3.07
CA GLN A 173 2.18 -11.63 2.85
C GLN A 173 3.19 -10.72 3.58
N LEU A 174 4.51 -10.90 3.44
CA LEU A 174 5.57 -9.85 3.58
C LEU A 174 5.31 -8.64 4.51
N GLY A 175 4.74 -8.84 5.71
CA GLY A 175 4.27 -7.74 6.56
C GLY A 175 3.24 -6.79 5.92
N SER A 176 2.46 -7.22 4.93
CA SER A 176 1.44 -6.45 4.21
C SER A 176 0.42 -5.81 5.15
N ALA A 177 0.04 -6.55 6.18
CA ALA A 177 -0.81 -6.09 7.27
C ALA A 177 -0.24 -4.86 8.00
N LEU A 178 1.08 -4.66 7.94
CA LEU A 178 1.82 -3.65 8.66
C LEU A 178 2.51 -2.62 7.75
N TRP A 179 2.36 -2.72 6.43
CA TRP A 179 2.92 -1.75 5.48
C TRP A 179 2.50 -0.31 5.76
N ARG A 180 1.28 -0.12 6.27
CA ARG A 180 0.77 1.18 6.69
C ARG A 180 1.67 1.90 7.72
N TRP A 181 2.41 1.13 8.53
CA TRP A 181 3.31 1.68 9.53
C TRP A 181 4.69 2.07 8.98
N GLY A 182 4.95 1.80 7.70
CA GLY A 182 6.15 2.24 7.01
C GLY A 182 7.45 1.73 7.61
N TYR A 183 7.48 0.52 8.18
CA TYR A 183 8.67 -0.02 8.87
C TYR A 183 9.90 -0.18 7.95
N ALA A 184 9.68 -0.26 6.64
CA ALA A 184 10.73 -0.29 5.62
C ALA A 184 11.00 1.09 5.01
N LEU A 185 10.34 2.16 5.48
CA LEU A 185 10.50 3.52 4.97
C LEU A 185 11.13 4.45 5.99
N TRP A 186 11.74 5.52 5.47
CA TRP A 186 12.18 6.70 6.22
C TRP A 186 13.20 6.41 7.33
N GLU A 187 13.77 7.50 7.83
CA GLU A 187 14.64 7.46 9.00
C GLU A 187 13.80 7.37 10.29
N ASP A 188 14.45 6.99 11.38
CA ASP A 188 13.83 6.74 12.69
C ASP A 188 13.07 7.96 13.24
N GLU A 189 13.50 9.17 12.88
CA GLU A 189 12.87 10.44 13.26
C GLU A 189 11.40 10.50 12.83
N ARG A 190 11.06 9.91 11.69
CA ARG A 190 9.68 9.91 11.18
C ARG A 190 8.72 9.12 12.07
N LEU A 191 9.24 8.15 12.83
CA LEU A 191 8.46 7.37 13.79
C LEU A 191 7.95 8.23 14.95
N GLN A 192 8.66 9.31 15.30
CA GLN A 192 8.23 10.22 16.36
C GLN A 192 6.98 11.00 15.98
N GLU A 193 6.85 11.37 14.70
CA GLU A 193 5.66 12.06 14.20
C GLU A 193 4.45 11.14 14.07
N TRP A 194 4.66 9.89 13.65
CA TRP A 194 3.58 8.92 13.44
C TRP A 194 3.12 8.21 14.70
N ASN A 195 3.98 8.11 15.72
CA ASN A 195 3.71 7.40 16.97
C ASN A 195 3.06 6.02 16.75
N PRO A 196 3.67 5.14 15.93
CA PRO A 196 3.14 3.82 15.66
C PRO A 196 3.21 2.92 16.90
N PRO A 197 2.46 1.82 16.95
CA PRO A 197 2.70 0.75 17.92
C PRO A 197 4.16 0.27 17.88
N ILE A 198 4.64 -0.33 18.97
CA ILE A 198 6.05 -0.76 19.06
C ILE A 198 6.18 -2.28 18.84
N ASP A 199 5.12 -3.03 19.12
CA ASP A 199 5.05 -4.47 18.96
C ASP A 199 4.07 -4.87 17.86
N TYR A 200 4.36 -6.00 17.21
CA TYR A 200 3.56 -6.51 16.11
C TYR A 200 2.09 -6.73 16.48
N VAL A 201 1.82 -7.29 17.65
CA VAL A 201 0.45 -7.72 18.03
C VAL A 201 -0.45 -6.50 18.13
N THR A 202 0.02 -5.44 18.80
CA THR A 202 -0.70 -4.17 18.83
C THR A 202 -0.85 -3.58 17.44
N ALA A 203 0.24 -3.55 16.65
CA ALA A 203 0.25 -3.01 15.29
C ALA A 203 -0.77 -3.68 14.35
N PHE A 204 -0.89 -5.00 14.46
CA PHE A 204 -1.78 -5.81 13.65
C PHE A 204 -3.26 -5.61 14.02
N ASN A 205 -3.54 -5.34 15.29
CA ASN A 205 -4.91 -5.15 15.79
C ASN A 205 -5.44 -3.72 15.61
N CYS A 206 -4.59 -2.74 15.37
CA CYS A 206 -4.98 -1.34 15.14
C CYS A 206 -5.53 -1.06 13.72
N ARG A 207 -6.13 -2.05 13.06
CA ARG A 207 -6.69 -1.92 11.69
C ARG A 207 -7.82 -0.90 11.65
#